data_AF-A0AAP2HBG0-F1
#
_entry.id   AF-A0AAP2HBG0-F1
#
_cell.length_a   1.000
_cell.length_b   1.000
_cell.length_c   1.000
_cell.angle_alpha   90.00
_cell.angle_beta   90.00
_cell.angle_gamma   90.00
#
_symmetry.space_group_name_H-M   'P 1'
#
loop_
_entity.id
_entity.type
_entity.pdbx_description
1 polymer ?
#
loop_
_entity_poly.entity_id
_entity_poly.type
_entity_poly.pdbx_seq_one_letter_code
_entity_poly.pdbx_strand_id
1 'polypeptide(L)'
;MRPSRSVLQTVLVVGLGMSLGLFAAAPAWTQTAASATRSIPAFPRPAGFPDPARRVIYAYADEAPPMMVRTGPNTLEPLYRRSGDGFTPVRAAGYRIAMTSCPSITTGGDFRTRMIDLAAAEWAYFGLPVLDMAVEPAAIVPRVPQPSGVVEIISPQRNASIGDRVLRQAPRLGLMEDDLAVEAAIAGYWAATGNEEAMRVQSIVNYGWHEAGWAMPWSAAFISWLACEAGLTTDQFRRSGGHIDYVRAAVRARDGQDPGHLFVAYDLKEATPEAGDLLCTARGESSFASIADIRSGNSPSTALHCDLVVKTDAKRNRLYAIGGNVNHSVTLSVIATDTKGRPLTDQDIIGAHRWFAVLKPRAGGKLAHDLDGTPTVQMLYRDYARYAAGRRAPPPVPVRARDVRAKTDAASP
;
A
#
# COMPACT_ATOMS: atom_id res chain seq x y z
N MET A 1 19.93 -6.08 94.08
CA MET A 1 21.39 -5.90 93.87
C MET A 1 21.69 -6.15 92.41
N ARG A 2 22.53 -5.28 91.81
CA ARG A 2 23.08 -5.38 90.43
C ARG A 2 23.68 -6.77 90.13
N PRO A 3 23.71 -7.23 88.85
CA PRO A 3 24.60 -6.71 87.79
C PRO A 3 23.86 -6.42 86.45
N SER A 4 24.17 -5.33 85.73
CA SER A 4 25.30 -5.04 84.82
C SER A 4 25.06 -5.57 83.38
N ARG A 5 24.79 -4.66 82.43
CA ARG A 5 25.66 -4.18 81.31
C ARG A 5 25.81 -5.26 80.20
N SER A 6 25.57 -5.04 78.91
CA SER A 6 25.62 -3.86 78.04
C SER A 6 24.95 -4.25 76.70
N VAL A 7 24.05 -3.44 76.15
CA VAL A 7 24.26 -2.50 75.02
C VAL A 7 23.72 -3.04 73.69
N LEU A 8 22.63 -2.38 73.26
CA LEU A 8 22.24 -1.93 71.90
C LEU A 8 22.33 -2.95 70.75
N GLN A 9 21.35 -3.08 69.85
CA GLN A 9 20.19 -2.26 69.54
C GLN A 9 19.29 -3.05 68.57
N THR A 10 17.97 -2.93 68.74
CA THR A 10 16.99 -2.69 67.65
C THR A 10 16.83 -3.80 66.60
N VAL A 11 15.68 -4.42 66.32
CA VAL A 11 14.25 -4.26 66.63
C VAL A 11 13.64 -5.60 66.15
N LEU A 12 13.02 -6.41 67.03
CA LEU A 12 11.55 -6.57 67.17
C LEU A 12 10.83 -6.58 65.79
N VAL A 13 10.17 -7.62 65.32
CA VAL A 13 8.89 -8.21 65.77
C VAL A 13 8.65 -9.34 64.73
N VAL A 14 8.71 -10.62 65.11
CA VAL A 14 7.54 -11.51 65.34
C VAL A 14 6.51 -11.39 64.21
N GLY A 15 6.34 -12.36 63.33
CA GLY A 15 5.86 -13.69 63.68
C GLY A 15 4.42 -13.84 63.19
N LEU A 16 4.28 -14.66 62.14
CA LEU A 16 3.13 -15.45 61.69
C LEU A 16 1.73 -14.80 61.56
N GLY A 17 1.18 -14.92 60.35
CA GLY A 17 -0.27 -14.94 60.11
C GLY A 17 -0.61 -14.95 58.63
N MET A 18 -1.07 -16.10 58.11
CA MET A 18 -1.65 -16.23 56.77
C MET A 18 -2.73 -15.17 56.50
N SER A 19 -2.68 -14.51 55.34
CA SER A 19 -3.86 -13.90 54.72
C SER A 19 -3.66 -13.70 53.21
N LEU A 20 -4.71 -14.07 52.47
CA LEU A 20 -4.93 -13.88 51.03
C LEU A 20 -4.83 -12.39 50.61
N GLY A 21 -4.40 -12.16 49.37
CA GLY A 21 -4.59 -10.92 48.61
C GLY A 21 -3.26 -10.29 48.16
N LEU A 22 -3.04 -9.87 46.92
CA LEU A 22 -3.87 -9.77 45.73
C LEU A 22 -2.98 -10.11 44.53
N PHE A 23 -3.34 -11.15 43.77
CA PHE A 23 -3.13 -11.06 42.33
C PHE A 23 -3.99 -9.88 41.90
N ALA A 24 -3.38 -8.85 41.31
CA ALA A 24 -4.14 -7.88 40.53
C ALA A 24 -4.72 -8.66 39.34
N ALA A 25 -5.87 -9.29 39.58
CA ALA A 25 -6.72 -9.79 38.52
C ALA A 25 -7.04 -8.56 37.67
N ALA A 26 -6.51 -8.53 36.45
CA ALA A 26 -6.93 -7.56 35.47
C ALA A 26 -8.48 -7.59 35.44
N PRO A 27 -9.15 -6.43 35.48
CA PRO A 27 -10.60 -6.39 35.60
C PRO A 27 -11.22 -7.25 34.50
N ALA A 28 -12.27 -8.02 34.79
CA ALA A 28 -12.85 -9.02 33.88
C ALA A 28 -13.18 -8.49 32.46
N TRP A 29 -13.32 -7.18 32.29
CA TRP A 29 -13.46 -6.49 31.00
C TRP A 29 -12.20 -6.54 30.09
N THR A 30 -11.01 -6.78 30.66
CA THR A 30 -9.76 -6.95 29.91
C THR A 30 -9.63 -8.32 29.27
N GLN A 31 -10.36 -9.32 29.76
CA GLN A 31 -10.37 -10.68 29.21
C GLN A 31 -11.52 -10.94 28.23
N THR A 32 -12.41 -9.95 28.00
CA THR A 32 -13.55 -10.05 27.07
C THR A 32 -13.43 -9.19 25.83
N ALA A 33 -12.29 -8.54 25.59
CA ALA A 33 -11.99 -8.05 24.26
C ALA A 33 -11.58 -9.26 23.39
N ALA A 34 -12.53 -10.16 23.11
CA ALA A 34 -12.51 -10.91 21.87
C ALA A 34 -12.18 -9.87 20.79
N SER A 35 -11.01 -10.03 20.15
CA SER A 35 -10.43 -9.13 19.15
C SER A 35 -11.56 -8.34 18.52
N ALA A 36 -11.71 -7.06 18.91
CA ALA A 36 -12.78 -6.25 18.39
C ALA A 36 -12.57 -6.25 16.88
N THR A 37 -13.33 -7.09 16.18
CA THR A 37 -13.19 -7.32 14.75
C THR A 37 -13.54 -5.98 14.16
N ARG A 38 -12.50 -5.22 13.85
CA ARG A 38 -12.61 -3.78 13.60
C ARG A 38 -13.53 -3.66 12.40
N SER A 39 -14.65 -2.97 12.59
CA SER A 39 -15.64 -2.77 11.54
C SER A 39 -15.11 -1.73 10.54
N ILE A 40 -14.02 -2.04 9.85
CA ILE A 40 -13.61 -1.33 8.64
C ILE A 40 -14.55 -1.83 7.54
N PRO A 41 -15.25 -0.95 6.83
CA PRO A 41 -16.10 -1.36 5.71
C PRO A 41 -15.29 -2.18 4.71
N ALA A 42 -15.60 -3.46 4.61
CA ALA A 42 -15.02 -4.33 3.59
C ALA A 42 -15.87 -4.21 2.32
N PHE A 43 -15.27 -3.72 1.23
CA PHE A 43 -15.91 -3.74 -0.07
C PHE A 43 -15.47 -5.02 -0.79
N PRO A 44 -16.36 -6.02 -0.95
CA PRO A 44 -15.98 -7.25 -1.61
C PRO A 44 -15.60 -6.96 -3.06
N ARG A 45 -14.61 -7.72 -3.56
CA ARG A 45 -14.25 -7.68 -4.98
C ARG A 45 -15.48 -8.01 -5.84
N PRO A 46 -15.68 -7.34 -6.99
CA PRO A 46 -16.79 -7.68 -7.87
C PRO A 46 -16.74 -9.15 -8.33
N ALA A 47 -17.91 -9.72 -8.65
CA ALA A 47 -17.96 -11.10 -9.13
C ALA A 47 -17.08 -11.31 -10.37
N GLY A 48 -16.30 -12.40 -10.39
CA GLY A 48 -15.35 -12.72 -11.47
C GLY A 48 -13.98 -12.05 -11.35
N PHE A 49 -13.75 -11.23 -10.32
CA PHE A 49 -12.42 -10.72 -10.02
C PHE A 49 -11.59 -11.76 -9.26
N PRO A 50 -10.28 -11.87 -9.57
CA PRO A 50 -9.38 -12.78 -8.86
C PRO A 50 -9.23 -12.36 -7.41
N ASP A 51 -9.12 -13.33 -6.52
CA ASP A 51 -8.69 -13.13 -5.15
C ASP A 51 -7.19 -13.45 -5.05
N PRO A 52 -6.31 -12.46 -4.80
CA PRO A 52 -4.87 -12.70 -4.70
C PRO A 52 -4.53 -13.76 -3.65
N ALA A 53 -5.32 -13.90 -2.58
CA ALA A 53 -5.09 -14.88 -1.52
C ALA A 53 -5.09 -16.34 -2.03
N ARG A 54 -5.75 -16.62 -3.16
CA ARG A 54 -5.76 -17.95 -3.78
C ARG A 54 -4.43 -18.32 -4.47
N ARG A 55 -3.50 -17.38 -4.59
CA ARG A 55 -2.17 -17.61 -5.19
C ARG A 55 -1.18 -18.20 -4.19
N VAL A 56 -1.56 -18.30 -2.92
CA VAL A 56 -0.72 -18.79 -1.83
C VAL A 56 -1.43 -19.86 -1.01
N ILE A 57 -0.64 -20.69 -0.35
CA ILE A 57 -1.07 -21.56 0.75
C ILE A 57 -0.35 -21.11 2.02
N TYR A 58 -0.98 -21.31 3.17
CA TYR A 58 -0.35 -21.07 4.46
C TYR A 58 0.17 -22.40 5.01
N ALA A 59 1.48 -22.54 5.14
CA ALA A 59 2.10 -23.70 5.76
C ALA A 59 2.08 -23.53 7.27
N TYR A 60 1.44 -24.45 7.98
CA TYR A 60 1.35 -24.44 9.44
C TYR A 60 2.54 -25.19 10.08
N ALA A 61 2.96 -24.73 11.26
CA ALA A 61 3.96 -25.32 12.15
C ALA A 61 4.82 -26.50 11.61
N ASP A 62 4.46 -27.74 11.93
CA ASP A 62 5.20 -28.97 11.66
C ASP A 62 5.27 -29.34 10.17
N GLU A 63 4.30 -28.86 9.38
CA GLU A 63 4.28 -28.97 7.92
C GLU A 63 5.16 -27.93 7.23
N ALA A 64 5.48 -26.82 7.91
CA ALA A 64 6.33 -25.78 7.37
C ALA A 64 7.78 -26.27 7.23
N PRO A 65 8.47 -26.03 6.11
CA PRO A 65 9.87 -26.41 5.98
C PRO A 65 10.77 -25.64 6.95
N PRO A 66 12.02 -26.11 7.14
CA PRO A 66 13.02 -25.36 7.87
C PRO A 66 13.10 -23.90 7.39
N MET A 67 13.12 -22.99 8.34
CA MET A 67 13.29 -21.57 8.09
C MET A 67 14.71 -21.36 7.55
N MET A 68 14.81 -20.83 6.34
CA MET A 68 16.08 -20.62 5.67
C MET A 68 16.60 -19.21 5.91
N VAL A 69 17.81 -19.07 6.44
CA VAL A 69 18.52 -17.80 6.65
C VAL A 69 19.65 -17.65 5.64
N ARG A 70 19.94 -16.41 5.27
CA ARG A 70 21.01 -16.10 4.30
C ARG A 70 22.35 -16.06 5.02
N THR A 71 23.26 -16.98 4.69
CA THR A 71 24.62 -17.08 5.26
C THR A 71 25.70 -16.56 4.31
N GLY A 72 25.36 -16.35 3.03
CA GLY A 72 26.26 -15.78 2.04
C GLY A 72 25.54 -15.34 0.76
N PRO A 73 26.28 -14.86 -0.25
CA PRO A 73 25.74 -14.56 -1.57
C PRO A 73 25.12 -15.81 -2.19
N ASN A 74 23.80 -15.82 -2.37
CA ASN A 74 23.02 -16.96 -2.89
C ASN A 74 23.07 -18.25 -2.04
N THR A 75 23.61 -18.20 -0.81
CA THR A 75 23.63 -19.35 0.11
C THR A 75 22.54 -19.19 1.17
N LEU A 76 21.73 -20.24 1.31
CA LEU A 76 20.69 -20.35 2.33
C LEU A 76 20.94 -21.59 3.18
N GLU A 77 20.89 -21.42 4.50
CA GLU A 77 21.03 -22.51 5.48
C GLU A 77 19.86 -22.51 6.44
N PRO A 78 19.47 -23.67 7.01
CA PRO A 78 18.44 -23.71 8.03
C PRO A 78 18.86 -22.93 9.29
N LEU A 79 17.93 -22.17 9.86
CA LEU A 79 18.08 -21.65 11.21
C LEU A 79 17.93 -22.84 12.19
N TYR A 80 18.84 -22.98 13.13
CA TYR A 80 18.78 -24.02 14.15
C TYR A 80 18.47 -23.44 15.53
N ARG A 81 17.68 -24.18 16.31
CA ARG A 81 17.53 -23.95 17.76
C ARG A 81 18.13 -25.12 18.52
N ARG A 82 18.65 -24.85 19.71
CA ARG A 82 19.11 -25.89 20.63
C ARG A 82 17.91 -26.72 21.10
N SER A 83 18.05 -28.04 21.06
CA SER A 83 17.06 -28.99 21.55
C SER A 83 17.80 -30.12 22.27
N GLY A 84 17.73 -30.12 23.60
CA GLY A 84 18.57 -30.98 24.45
C GLY A 84 20.07 -30.72 24.20
N ASP A 85 20.79 -31.80 23.89
CA ASP A 85 22.22 -31.78 23.56
C ASP A 85 22.50 -31.54 22.07
N GLY A 86 21.45 -31.41 21.25
CA GLY A 86 21.56 -31.24 19.79
C GLY A 86 20.97 -29.94 19.27
N PHE A 87 20.93 -29.83 17.95
CA PHE A 87 20.31 -28.72 17.22
C PHE A 87 19.23 -29.27 16.29
N THR A 88 18.06 -28.64 16.31
CA THR A 88 16.96 -28.97 15.41
C THR A 88 16.64 -27.76 14.53
N PRO A 89 16.36 -27.95 13.23
CA PRO A 89 15.94 -26.84 12.39
C PRO A 89 14.67 -26.18 12.94
N VAL A 90 14.69 -24.85 13.00
CA VAL A 90 13.52 -24.02 13.31
C VAL A 90 12.59 -24.07 12.11
N ARG A 91 11.31 -24.34 12.35
CA ARG A 91 10.24 -24.25 11.36
C ARG A 91 9.35 -23.08 11.74
N ALA A 92 8.96 -22.27 10.77
CA ALA A 92 8.04 -21.16 11.00
C ALA A 92 6.91 -21.21 9.99
N ALA A 93 5.71 -21.03 10.51
CA ALA A 93 4.54 -20.90 9.67
C ALA A 93 4.67 -19.71 8.73
N GLY A 94 3.99 -19.79 7.59
CA GLY A 94 3.99 -18.68 6.64
C GLY A 94 3.43 -19.05 5.28
N TYR A 95 3.23 -18.02 4.48
CA TYR A 95 2.72 -18.17 3.13
C TYR A 95 3.77 -18.79 2.21
N ARG A 96 3.31 -19.59 1.26
CA ARG A 96 4.09 -20.20 0.19
C ARG A 96 3.36 -20.03 -1.13
N ILE A 97 4.10 -19.97 -2.22
CA ILE A 97 3.52 -19.82 -3.54
C ILE A 97 2.79 -21.10 -3.92
N ALA A 98 1.49 -20.99 -4.21
CA ALA A 98 0.69 -22.05 -4.79
C ALA A 98 0.54 -21.88 -6.31
N MET A 99 0.53 -20.62 -6.80
CA MET A 99 0.33 -20.32 -8.21
C MET A 99 1.17 -19.11 -8.68
N THR A 100 2.07 -19.36 -9.63
CA THR A 100 2.85 -18.33 -10.34
C THR A 100 2.29 -17.97 -11.71
N SER A 101 1.40 -18.81 -12.25
CA SER A 101 0.81 -18.64 -13.59
C SER A 101 -0.12 -17.43 -13.65
N CYS A 102 -0.19 -16.82 -14.84
CA CYS A 102 -1.07 -15.72 -15.15
C CYS A 102 -2.24 -16.23 -16.02
N PRO A 103 -3.46 -15.70 -15.86
CA PRO A 103 -4.57 -16.05 -16.74
C PRO A 103 -4.23 -15.74 -18.20
N SER A 104 -4.58 -16.64 -19.11
CA SER A 104 -4.56 -16.34 -20.55
C SER A 104 -5.81 -15.51 -20.89
N ILE A 105 -5.68 -14.19 -20.88
CA ILE A 105 -6.75 -13.32 -21.39
C ILE A 105 -6.69 -13.37 -22.92
N THR A 106 -7.68 -13.97 -23.55
CA THR A 106 -7.86 -13.91 -25.01
C THR A 106 -7.86 -12.45 -25.43
N THR A 107 -6.97 -12.14 -26.37
CA THR A 107 -6.51 -10.82 -26.87
C THR A 107 -7.58 -9.90 -27.48
N GLY A 108 -8.85 -10.03 -27.11
CA GLY A 108 -9.93 -9.12 -27.50
C GLY A 108 -10.12 -7.92 -26.57
N GLY A 109 -9.58 -7.94 -25.35
CA GLY A 109 -9.69 -6.85 -24.37
C GLY A 109 -8.39 -6.08 -24.16
N ASP A 110 -8.48 -4.77 -23.87
CA ASP A 110 -7.32 -3.95 -23.53
C ASP A 110 -6.82 -4.27 -22.11
N PHE A 111 -5.59 -4.80 -22.00
CA PHE A 111 -5.00 -5.16 -20.71
C PHE A 111 -4.91 -3.98 -19.74
N ARG A 112 -4.80 -2.73 -20.24
CA ARG A 112 -4.76 -1.53 -19.40
C ARG A 112 -6.07 -1.34 -18.67
N THR A 113 -7.19 -1.51 -19.37
CA THR A 113 -8.53 -1.49 -18.75
C THR A 113 -8.62 -2.56 -17.66
N ARG A 114 -8.10 -3.77 -17.93
CA ARG A 114 -8.09 -4.84 -16.92
C ARG A 114 -7.22 -4.50 -15.71
N MET A 115 -6.04 -3.91 -15.90
CA MET A 115 -5.20 -3.44 -14.80
C MET A 115 -5.92 -2.37 -13.96
N ILE A 116 -6.60 -1.41 -14.59
CA ILE A 116 -7.39 -0.36 -13.90
C ILE A 116 -8.53 -0.98 -13.09
N ASP A 117 -9.26 -1.92 -13.70
CA ASP A 117 -10.34 -2.65 -13.03
C ASP A 117 -9.83 -3.36 -11.77
N LEU A 118 -8.74 -4.13 -11.90
CA LEU A 118 -8.12 -4.87 -10.80
C LEU A 118 -7.63 -3.94 -9.70
N ALA A 119 -6.97 -2.84 -10.06
CA ALA A 119 -6.49 -1.85 -9.12
C ALA A 119 -7.65 -1.18 -8.34
N ALA A 120 -8.74 -0.84 -9.02
CA ALA A 120 -9.93 -0.28 -8.38
C ALA A 120 -10.61 -1.28 -7.44
N ALA A 121 -10.66 -2.57 -7.81
CA ALA A 121 -11.19 -3.62 -6.95
C ALA A 121 -10.35 -3.82 -5.68
N GLU A 122 -9.02 -3.81 -5.77
CA GLU A 122 -8.16 -3.88 -4.59
C GLU A 122 -8.21 -2.62 -3.74
N TRP A 123 -8.22 -1.43 -4.35
CA TRP A 123 -8.41 -0.18 -3.64
C TRP A 123 -9.71 -0.17 -2.82
N ALA A 124 -10.81 -0.67 -3.39
CA ALA A 124 -12.05 -0.86 -2.66
C ALA A 124 -11.92 -1.92 -1.56
N TYR A 125 -11.32 -3.07 -1.85
CA TYR A 125 -11.10 -4.13 -0.86
C TYR A 125 -10.34 -3.61 0.38
N PHE A 126 -9.35 -2.75 0.17
CA PHE A 126 -8.59 -2.09 1.24
C PHE A 126 -9.32 -0.93 1.93
N GLY A 127 -10.60 -0.67 1.60
CA GLY A 127 -11.43 0.32 2.30
C GLY A 127 -11.42 1.72 1.68
N LEU A 128 -11.04 1.84 0.41
CA LEU A 128 -11.03 3.10 -0.36
C LEU A 128 -10.15 4.23 0.21
N PRO A 129 -8.91 3.97 0.70
CA PRO A 129 -8.05 5.03 1.20
C PRO A 129 -7.66 5.99 0.06
N VAL A 130 -7.70 7.29 0.35
CA VAL A 130 -7.30 8.36 -0.58
C VAL A 130 -6.20 9.19 0.05
N LEU A 131 -5.10 9.37 -0.68
CA LEU A 131 -4.02 10.30 -0.36
C LEU A 131 -4.13 11.50 -1.29
N ASP A 132 -4.67 12.61 -0.77
CA ASP A 132 -4.79 13.84 -1.54
C ASP A 132 -3.47 14.64 -1.51
N MET A 133 -2.79 14.71 -2.65
CA MET A 133 -1.57 15.48 -2.89
C MET A 133 -1.83 16.59 -3.92
N ALA A 134 -3.07 17.06 -4.04
CA ALA A 134 -3.40 18.23 -4.83
C ALA A 134 -2.86 19.51 -4.17
N VAL A 135 -2.65 20.56 -4.99
CA VAL A 135 -2.13 21.87 -4.52
C VAL A 135 -3.19 22.68 -3.77
N GLU A 136 -4.47 22.40 -4.00
CA GLU A 136 -5.54 23.12 -3.31
C GLU A 136 -5.54 22.76 -1.81
N PRO A 137 -5.63 23.74 -0.89
CA PRO A 137 -5.73 23.46 0.53
C PRO A 137 -7.06 22.75 0.83
N ALA A 138 -7.05 21.43 0.72
CA ALA A 138 -8.11 20.57 1.22
C ALA A 138 -7.87 20.39 2.72
N ALA A 139 -8.63 21.12 3.54
CA ALA A 139 -8.67 20.82 4.95
C ALA A 139 -9.08 19.35 5.13
N ILE A 140 -8.29 18.58 5.90
CA ILE A 140 -8.54 17.15 6.23
C ILE A 140 -9.96 16.92 6.81
N VAL A 141 -10.60 17.97 7.30
CA VAL A 141 -12.02 18.02 7.66
C VAL A 141 -12.59 19.33 7.12
N PRO A 142 -13.69 19.34 6.33
CA PRO A 142 -14.36 20.58 5.96
C PRO A 142 -14.94 21.19 7.24
N ARG A 143 -14.24 22.14 7.83
CA ARG A 143 -14.86 23.10 8.75
C ARG A 143 -15.20 24.31 7.90
N VAL A 144 -16.46 24.75 8.00
CA VAL A 144 -17.03 26.07 7.64
C VAL A 144 -15.94 27.12 7.35
N PRO A 145 -16.07 27.99 6.32
CA PRO A 145 -15.00 28.90 5.89
C PRO A 145 -14.32 29.59 7.08
N GLN A 146 -13.06 29.22 7.35
CA GLN A 146 -12.26 29.81 8.41
C GLN A 146 -11.33 30.88 7.82
N PRO A 147 -11.08 31.99 8.54
CA PRO A 147 -10.22 33.08 8.10
C PRO A 147 -8.76 32.63 7.92
N SER A 148 -8.06 33.32 7.03
CA SER A 148 -6.70 33.02 6.60
C SER A 148 -5.69 33.00 7.77
N GLY A 149 -5.19 31.81 8.08
CA GLY A 149 -4.09 31.57 9.01
C GLY A 149 -3.61 30.14 8.82
N VAL A 150 -2.30 29.95 8.68
CA VAL A 150 -1.68 28.63 8.48
C VAL A 150 -2.01 27.74 9.66
N VAL A 151 -2.78 26.68 9.44
CA VAL A 151 -2.95 25.60 10.42
C VAL A 151 -2.04 24.45 10.01
N GLU A 152 -1.00 24.22 10.80
CA GLU A 152 -0.07 23.11 10.62
C GLU A 152 -0.71 21.82 11.18
N ILE A 153 -1.43 21.07 10.34
CA ILE A 153 -2.14 19.86 10.80
C ILE A 153 -1.19 18.64 10.88
N ILE A 154 -0.20 18.53 9.98
CA ILE A 154 0.90 17.56 10.08
C ILE A 154 2.15 18.22 9.46
N SER A 155 3.21 18.40 10.26
CA SER A 155 4.51 18.89 9.75
C SER A 155 5.08 17.89 8.71
N PRO A 156 5.68 18.34 7.59
CA PRO A 156 6.39 17.49 6.63
C PRO A 156 7.53 16.66 7.25
N GLN A 157 8.03 17.03 8.44
CA GLN A 157 9.00 16.23 9.20
C GLN A 157 8.35 15.04 9.92
N ARG A 158 7.02 14.96 9.95
CA ARG A 158 6.23 13.85 10.49
C ARG A 158 5.64 13.03 9.35
N ASN A 159 6.52 12.44 8.55
CA ASN A 159 6.13 11.29 7.75
C ASN A 159 5.72 10.19 8.74
N ALA A 160 4.50 9.66 8.64
CA ALA A 160 3.97 8.67 9.60
C ALA A 160 4.81 7.38 9.66
N SER A 161 5.73 7.21 8.71
CA SER A 161 6.58 6.04 8.56
C SER A 161 8.04 6.25 9.03
N ILE A 162 8.50 7.46 9.39
CA ILE A 162 9.90 7.69 9.78
C ILE A 162 10.02 8.88 10.76
N GLY A 163 10.24 8.62 12.05
CA GLY A 163 10.59 9.64 13.06
C GLY A 163 10.70 9.09 14.49
N ASP A 164 11.51 9.73 15.35
CA ASP A 164 11.85 9.31 16.73
C ASP A 164 10.69 9.34 17.75
N ARG A 165 9.48 9.67 17.30
CA ARG A 165 8.25 9.54 18.09
C ARG A 165 7.27 8.67 17.33
N VAL A 166 7.24 7.39 17.69
CA VAL A 166 6.15 6.47 17.34
C VAL A 166 4.84 7.16 17.71
N LEU A 167 4.07 7.59 16.71
CA LEU A 167 2.66 7.90 16.93
C LEU A 167 2.05 6.63 17.53
N ARG A 168 1.48 6.68 18.74
CA ARG A 168 0.86 5.49 19.36
C ARG A 168 -0.20 4.86 18.43
N GLN A 169 -0.77 5.64 17.51
CA GLN A 169 -1.68 5.19 16.45
C GLN A 169 -1.51 6.09 15.21
N ALA A 170 -1.10 5.52 14.07
CA ALA A 170 -1.19 6.18 12.77
C ALA A 170 -2.67 6.29 12.34
N PRO A 171 -3.07 7.34 11.59
CA PRO A 171 -4.43 7.42 11.05
C PRO A 171 -4.69 6.24 10.11
N ARG A 172 -5.67 5.39 10.47
CA ARG A 172 -6.10 4.24 9.67
C ARG A 172 -7.18 4.68 8.69
N LEU A 173 -6.83 4.75 7.40
CA LEU A 173 -7.70 5.20 6.31
C LEU A 173 -8.40 4.05 5.57
N GLY A 174 -8.26 2.82 6.08
CA GLY A 174 -8.70 1.57 5.47
C GLY A 174 -8.02 0.38 6.14
N LEU A 175 -8.06 -0.78 5.50
CA LEU A 175 -7.21 -1.91 5.85
C LEU A 175 -5.75 -1.56 5.55
N MET A 176 -4.84 -1.97 6.43
CA MET A 176 -3.41 -1.75 6.33
C MET A 176 -2.66 -3.08 6.33
N GLU A 177 -1.40 -3.07 5.96
CA GLU A 177 -0.58 -4.28 5.79
C GLU A 177 -0.42 -5.13 7.06
N ASP A 178 -0.73 -4.59 8.24
CA ASP A 178 -0.75 -5.28 9.53
C ASP A 178 -2.14 -5.85 9.90
N ASP A 179 -3.15 -5.69 9.04
CA ASP A 179 -4.48 -6.29 9.24
C ASP A 179 -4.52 -7.72 8.66
N LEU A 180 -4.91 -8.69 9.50
CA LEU A 180 -5.06 -10.11 9.13
C LEU A 180 -5.91 -10.34 7.86
N ALA A 181 -6.88 -9.46 7.60
CA ALA A 181 -7.78 -9.54 6.45
C ALA A 181 -7.09 -9.36 5.10
N VAL A 182 -5.90 -8.75 5.06
CA VAL A 182 -5.16 -8.49 3.81
C VAL A 182 -3.84 -9.24 3.71
N GLU A 183 -3.37 -9.90 4.77
CA GLU A 183 -2.09 -10.62 4.75
C GLU A 183 -1.96 -11.61 3.60
N ALA A 184 -2.95 -12.49 3.43
CA ALA A 184 -2.95 -13.48 2.36
C ALA A 184 -3.02 -12.82 0.97
N ALA A 185 -3.73 -11.68 0.85
CA ALA A 185 -3.79 -10.94 -0.40
C ALA A 185 -2.44 -10.34 -0.78
N ILE A 186 -1.72 -9.74 0.19
CA ILE A 186 -0.38 -9.20 -0.01
C ILE A 186 0.62 -10.33 -0.37
N ALA A 187 0.52 -11.49 0.30
CA ALA A 187 1.29 -12.66 -0.09
C ALA A 187 0.96 -13.10 -1.53
N GLY A 188 -0.32 -13.02 -1.93
CA GLY A 188 -0.78 -13.24 -3.29
C GLY A 188 -0.13 -12.32 -4.33
N TYR A 189 0.09 -11.05 -3.99
CA TYR A 189 0.83 -10.12 -4.85
C TYR A 189 2.29 -10.57 -5.04
N TRP A 190 2.95 -10.97 -3.96
CA TRP A 190 4.31 -11.52 -4.02
C TRP A 190 4.39 -12.80 -4.85
N ALA A 191 3.39 -13.67 -4.77
CA ALA A 191 3.33 -14.89 -5.58
C ALA A 191 3.36 -14.61 -7.09
N ALA A 192 2.79 -13.48 -7.53
CA ALA A 192 2.84 -13.07 -8.94
C ALA A 192 4.25 -12.71 -9.42
N THR A 193 5.21 -12.44 -8.52
CA THR A 193 6.62 -12.22 -8.89
C THR A 193 7.37 -13.51 -9.20
N GLY A 194 6.85 -14.66 -8.72
CA GLY A 194 7.53 -15.95 -8.83
C GLY A 194 8.70 -16.15 -7.85
N ASN A 195 8.92 -15.22 -6.91
CA ASN A 195 10.00 -15.29 -5.92
C ASN A 195 9.43 -15.37 -4.48
N GLU A 196 9.86 -16.38 -3.72
CA GLU A 196 9.44 -16.60 -2.32
C GLU A 196 10.23 -15.81 -1.28
N GLU A 197 11.24 -15.01 -1.68
CA GLU A 197 12.10 -14.29 -0.74
C GLU A 197 11.32 -13.43 0.25
N ALA A 198 10.27 -12.73 -0.22
CA ALA A 198 9.42 -11.92 0.64
C ALA A 198 8.69 -12.73 1.70
N MET A 199 8.12 -13.86 1.30
CA MET A 199 7.42 -14.76 2.21
C MET A 199 8.39 -15.38 3.22
N ARG A 200 9.59 -15.77 2.78
CA ARG A 200 10.65 -16.28 3.65
C ARG A 200 11.08 -15.25 4.69
N VAL A 201 11.33 -14.00 4.27
CA VAL A 201 11.68 -12.90 5.18
C VAL A 201 10.52 -12.62 6.13
N GLN A 202 9.28 -12.65 5.65
CA GLN A 202 8.09 -12.49 6.49
C GLN A 202 7.99 -13.58 7.57
N SER A 203 8.22 -14.85 7.24
CA SER A 203 8.23 -15.93 8.24
C SER A 203 9.29 -15.73 9.32
N ILE A 204 10.47 -15.20 8.96
CA ILE A 204 11.54 -14.87 9.92
C ILE A 204 11.08 -13.73 10.83
N VAL A 205 10.53 -12.66 10.27
CA VAL A 205 10.05 -11.52 11.05
C VAL A 205 8.91 -11.92 11.97
N ASN A 206 7.90 -12.63 11.47
CA ASN A 206 6.78 -13.11 12.29
C ASN A 206 7.24 -14.04 13.42
N TYR A 207 8.29 -14.85 13.20
CA TYR A 207 8.85 -15.67 14.27
C TYR A 207 9.42 -14.84 15.43
N GLY A 208 9.99 -13.67 15.15
CA GLY A 208 10.54 -12.75 16.15
C GLY A 208 9.53 -11.75 16.71
N TRP A 209 8.79 -11.08 15.82
CA TRP A 209 7.85 -9.97 16.07
C TRP A 209 6.60 -10.11 15.20
N HIS A 210 5.47 -10.43 15.82
CA HIS A 210 4.21 -10.71 15.11
C HIS A 210 3.45 -9.45 14.67
N GLU A 211 3.79 -8.26 15.20
CA GLU A 211 3.01 -7.03 15.00
C GLU A 211 3.64 -6.03 14.01
N ALA A 212 4.68 -6.43 13.27
CA ALA A 212 5.50 -5.50 12.47
C ALA A 212 4.93 -5.16 11.08
N GLY A 213 3.78 -5.73 10.68
CA GLY A 213 3.28 -5.65 9.30
C GLY A 213 4.17 -6.42 8.31
N TRP A 214 4.12 -6.06 7.02
CA TRP A 214 4.94 -6.70 5.99
C TRP A 214 6.39 -6.20 6.01
N ALA A 215 7.34 -7.12 6.10
CA ALA A 215 8.77 -6.85 6.28
C ALA A 215 9.42 -6.20 5.05
N MET A 216 8.90 -6.46 3.86
CA MET A 216 9.42 -5.91 2.61
C MET A 216 8.34 -5.10 1.88
N PRO A 217 8.70 -3.96 1.28
CA PRO A 217 7.74 -3.12 0.58
C PRO A 217 7.16 -3.86 -0.63
N TRP A 218 5.83 -3.93 -0.71
CA TRP A 218 5.11 -4.77 -1.67
C TRP A 218 4.50 -4.01 -2.86
N SER A 219 4.87 -2.74 -3.05
CA SER A 219 4.31 -1.90 -4.13
C SER A 219 4.61 -2.42 -5.53
N ALA A 220 5.81 -2.94 -5.78
CA ALA A 220 6.17 -3.53 -7.08
C ALA A 220 5.54 -4.92 -7.29
N ALA A 221 5.37 -5.69 -6.21
CA ALA A 221 4.66 -6.96 -6.26
C ALA A 221 3.18 -6.76 -6.64
N PHE A 222 2.55 -5.70 -6.10
CA PHE A 222 1.19 -5.30 -6.49
C PHE A 222 1.08 -4.98 -7.99
N ILE A 223 1.96 -4.13 -8.54
CA ILE A 223 1.97 -3.84 -9.99
C ILE A 223 2.23 -5.11 -10.82
N SER A 224 3.14 -5.97 -10.36
CA SER A 224 3.43 -7.26 -11.01
C SER A 224 2.22 -8.19 -11.01
N TRP A 225 1.42 -8.17 -9.94
CA TRP A 225 0.16 -8.90 -9.86
C TRP A 225 -0.90 -8.33 -10.81
N LEU A 226 -1.05 -7.00 -10.89
CA LEU A 226 -1.95 -6.36 -11.86
C LEU A 226 -1.60 -6.77 -13.30
N ALA A 227 -0.32 -6.72 -13.66
CA ALA A 227 0.16 -7.14 -14.98
C ALA A 227 -0.14 -8.63 -15.25
N CYS A 228 0.12 -9.49 -14.26
CA CYS A 228 -0.16 -10.92 -14.36
C CYS A 228 -1.65 -11.20 -14.54
N GLU A 229 -2.52 -10.65 -13.70
CA GLU A 229 -3.98 -10.85 -13.78
C GLU A 229 -4.63 -10.11 -14.96
N ALA A 230 -3.91 -9.18 -15.59
CA ALA A 230 -4.26 -8.60 -16.89
C ALA A 230 -3.77 -9.44 -18.09
N GLY A 231 -3.16 -10.60 -17.82
CA GLY A 231 -2.76 -11.58 -18.82
C GLY A 231 -1.43 -11.28 -19.50
N LEU A 232 -0.63 -10.35 -18.98
CA LEU A 232 0.69 -10.08 -19.52
C LEU A 232 1.67 -11.20 -19.18
N THR A 233 2.38 -11.69 -20.19
CA THR A 233 3.47 -12.64 -20.00
C THR A 233 4.70 -11.96 -19.38
N THR A 234 5.68 -12.74 -18.93
CA THR A 234 6.96 -12.20 -18.41
C THR A 234 7.78 -11.47 -19.46
N ASP A 235 7.59 -11.80 -20.73
CA ASP A 235 8.25 -11.10 -21.85
C ASP A 235 7.57 -9.74 -22.10
N GLN A 236 6.26 -9.66 -21.88
CA GLN A 236 5.48 -8.43 -22.04
C GLN A 236 5.62 -7.46 -20.85
N PHE A 237 5.82 -7.99 -19.64
CA PHE A 237 6.05 -7.20 -18.43
C PHE A 237 7.01 -7.91 -17.47
N ARG A 238 8.12 -7.26 -17.11
CA ARG A 238 9.09 -7.82 -16.16
C ARG A 238 8.58 -7.77 -14.71
N ARG A 239 7.83 -8.79 -14.31
CA ARG A 239 7.35 -8.98 -12.93
C ARG A 239 8.53 -9.03 -11.94
N SER A 240 8.45 -8.26 -10.85
CA SER A 240 9.47 -8.19 -9.80
C SER A 240 8.93 -7.63 -8.48
N GLY A 241 9.62 -7.96 -7.39
CA GLY A 241 9.49 -7.28 -6.09
C GLY A 241 10.09 -5.88 -6.03
N GLY A 242 10.83 -5.44 -7.05
CA GLY A 242 11.46 -4.12 -7.11
C GLY A 242 11.04 -3.31 -8.35
N HIS A 243 10.62 -2.06 -8.14
CA HIS A 243 10.22 -1.14 -9.22
C HIS A 243 11.32 -0.96 -10.27
N ILE A 244 12.59 -0.92 -9.82
CA ILE A 244 13.75 -0.72 -10.69
C ILE A 244 13.84 -1.74 -11.82
N ASP A 245 13.37 -2.97 -11.64
CA ASP A 245 13.55 -4.03 -12.62
C ASP A 245 12.71 -3.80 -13.88
N TYR A 246 11.41 -3.50 -13.73
CA TYR A 246 10.58 -3.18 -14.89
C TYR A 246 10.79 -1.76 -15.41
N VAL A 247 11.24 -0.81 -14.59
CA VAL A 247 11.67 0.51 -15.10
C VAL A 247 12.88 0.34 -16.02
N ARG A 248 13.89 -0.45 -15.62
CA ARG A 248 15.03 -0.79 -16.49
C ARG A 248 14.60 -1.55 -17.73
N ALA A 249 13.65 -2.48 -17.62
CA ALA A 249 13.11 -3.19 -18.78
C ALA A 249 12.40 -2.24 -19.75
N ALA A 250 11.61 -1.29 -19.25
CA ALA A 250 10.94 -0.28 -20.07
C ALA A 250 11.92 0.71 -20.73
N VAL A 251 13.04 1.03 -20.10
CA VAL A 251 14.14 1.80 -20.71
C VAL A 251 14.82 0.99 -21.82
N ARG A 252 15.16 -0.28 -21.59
CA ARG A 252 15.69 -1.16 -22.65
C ARG A 252 14.72 -1.31 -23.81
N ALA A 253 13.42 -1.41 -23.52
CA ALA A 253 12.38 -1.40 -24.53
C ALA A 253 12.47 -0.10 -25.35
N ARG A 254 12.45 1.07 -24.70
CA ARG A 254 12.59 2.38 -25.35
C ARG A 254 13.77 2.42 -26.32
N ASP A 255 14.90 1.82 -25.93
CA ASP A 255 16.14 1.77 -26.70
C ASP A 255 16.17 0.67 -27.78
N GLY A 256 15.08 -0.08 -27.97
CA GLY A 256 14.96 -1.16 -28.96
C GLY A 256 15.62 -2.48 -28.55
N GLN A 257 16.11 -2.59 -27.32
CA GLN A 257 16.83 -3.76 -26.79
C GLN A 257 15.89 -4.83 -26.21
N ASP A 258 14.64 -4.48 -25.97
CA ASP A 258 13.62 -5.37 -25.40
C ASP A 258 12.28 -5.18 -26.15
N PRO A 259 12.17 -5.66 -27.40
CA PRO A 259 11.00 -5.41 -28.25
C PRO A 259 9.73 -6.16 -27.78
N GLY A 260 9.89 -7.20 -26.96
CA GLY A 260 8.77 -7.95 -26.38
C GLY A 260 8.08 -7.22 -25.22
N HIS A 261 8.82 -6.36 -24.51
CA HIS A 261 8.29 -5.62 -23.38
C HIS A 261 7.31 -4.52 -23.83
N LEU A 262 6.08 -4.60 -23.33
CA LEU A 262 4.98 -3.72 -23.78
C LEU A 262 5.08 -2.31 -23.23
N PHE A 263 5.63 -2.12 -22.04
CA PHE A 263 5.80 -0.79 -21.46
C PHE A 263 7.13 -0.17 -21.90
N VAL A 264 7.08 1.11 -22.25
CA VAL A 264 8.22 1.91 -22.71
C VAL A 264 8.35 3.15 -21.85
N ALA A 265 9.57 3.44 -21.40
CA ALA A 265 9.85 4.57 -20.55
C ALA A 265 10.00 5.87 -21.35
N TYR A 266 9.41 6.95 -20.82
CA TYR A 266 9.56 8.32 -21.31
C TYR A 266 9.86 9.24 -20.12
N ASP A 267 10.67 10.27 -20.34
CA ASP A 267 10.78 11.37 -19.39
C ASP A 267 9.46 12.14 -19.34
N LEU A 268 9.14 12.75 -18.18
CA LEU A 268 7.91 13.55 -18.02
C LEU A 268 7.85 14.78 -18.97
N LYS A 269 8.99 15.20 -19.50
CA LYS A 269 9.06 16.27 -20.51
C LYS A 269 8.67 15.79 -21.91
N GLU A 270 8.76 14.48 -22.17
CA GLU A 270 8.47 13.86 -23.47
C GLU A 270 7.02 13.36 -23.56
N ALA A 271 6.44 12.90 -22.45
CA ALA A 271 5.11 12.31 -22.45
C ALA A 271 4.29 12.66 -21.20
N THR A 272 3.01 12.98 -21.42
CA THR A 272 2.03 13.20 -20.35
C THR A 272 1.44 11.85 -19.90
N PRO A 273 1.30 11.58 -18.58
CA PRO A 273 0.65 10.39 -18.09
C PRO A 273 -0.84 10.33 -18.45
N GLU A 274 -1.33 9.14 -18.76
CA GLU A 274 -2.72 8.83 -19.09
C GLU A 274 -3.17 7.57 -18.34
N ALA A 275 -4.48 7.33 -18.28
CA ALA A 275 -5.01 6.12 -17.66
C ALA A 275 -4.46 4.85 -18.33
N GLY A 276 -3.90 3.95 -17.53
CA GLY A 276 -3.22 2.73 -17.98
C GLY A 276 -1.69 2.81 -17.99
N ASP A 277 -1.11 3.98 -17.75
CA ASP A 277 0.34 4.17 -17.63
C ASP A 277 0.83 3.89 -16.21
N LEU A 278 2.14 3.65 -16.07
CA LEU A 278 2.80 3.64 -14.75
C LEU A 278 3.56 4.95 -14.54
N LEU A 279 3.26 5.66 -13.45
CA LEU A 279 3.96 6.90 -13.09
C LEU A 279 5.00 6.60 -12.00
N CYS A 280 6.26 6.96 -12.23
CA CYS A 280 7.38 6.57 -11.38
C CYS A 280 8.09 7.76 -10.71
N THR A 281 8.42 7.61 -9.43
CA THR A 281 9.17 8.56 -8.59
C THR A 281 10.38 7.91 -7.95
N ALA A 282 11.46 8.68 -7.81
CA ALA A 282 12.57 8.32 -6.93
C ALA A 282 12.16 8.45 -5.46
N ARG A 283 12.72 7.61 -4.58
CA ARG A 283 12.49 7.66 -3.13
C ARG A 283 13.76 7.43 -2.32
N GLY A 284 13.75 7.84 -1.05
CA GLY A 284 14.90 7.73 -0.15
C GLY A 284 16.14 8.39 -0.79
N GLU A 285 17.27 7.71 -0.69
CA GLU A 285 18.55 8.20 -1.25
C GLU A 285 18.65 8.13 -2.78
N SER A 286 17.66 7.59 -3.49
CA SER A 286 17.74 7.51 -4.95
C SER A 286 17.77 8.90 -5.58
N SER A 287 18.69 9.14 -6.51
CA SER A 287 18.88 10.42 -7.20
C SER A 287 18.42 10.41 -8.67
N PHE A 288 17.65 9.40 -9.09
CA PHE A 288 17.13 9.35 -10.45
C PHE A 288 16.20 10.54 -10.73
N ALA A 289 16.51 11.31 -11.77
CA ALA A 289 15.73 12.47 -12.22
C ALA A 289 15.27 12.36 -13.68
N SER A 290 15.73 11.32 -14.39
CA SER A 290 15.39 11.03 -15.78
C SER A 290 15.56 9.55 -16.12
N ILE A 291 15.04 9.12 -17.27
CA ILE A 291 15.30 7.77 -17.82
C ILE A 291 16.78 7.59 -18.20
N ALA A 292 17.51 8.69 -18.46
CA ALA A 292 18.95 8.64 -18.73
C ALA A 292 19.76 8.25 -17.49
N ASP A 293 19.31 8.64 -16.30
CA ASP A 293 19.95 8.22 -15.04
C ASP A 293 19.72 6.73 -14.78
N ILE A 294 18.52 6.20 -15.12
CA ILE A 294 18.25 4.76 -15.08
C ILE A 294 19.19 4.00 -16.03
N ARG A 295 19.37 4.53 -17.25
CA ARG A 295 20.23 3.93 -18.28
C ARG A 295 21.70 3.86 -17.84
N SER A 296 22.20 4.93 -17.22
CA SER A 296 23.58 5.01 -16.73
C SER A 296 23.79 4.34 -15.36
N GLY A 297 22.70 4.04 -14.63
CA GLY A 297 22.78 3.54 -13.26
C GLY A 297 23.27 4.60 -12.26
N ASN A 298 23.14 5.89 -12.60
CA ASN A 298 23.68 7.01 -11.84
C ASN A 298 22.83 7.37 -10.61
N SER A 299 22.84 6.50 -9.59
CA SER A 299 22.17 6.76 -8.31
C SER A 299 22.77 5.92 -7.19
N PRO A 300 22.94 6.48 -5.96
CA PRO A 300 23.46 5.73 -4.82
C PRO A 300 22.46 4.68 -4.31
N SER A 301 21.19 4.76 -4.74
CA SER A 301 20.15 3.80 -4.42
C SER A 301 19.24 3.52 -5.61
N THR A 302 18.76 2.27 -5.71
CA THR A 302 17.77 1.85 -6.71
C THR A 302 16.32 2.01 -6.22
N ALA A 303 16.12 2.65 -5.07
CA ALA A 303 14.81 2.81 -4.46
C ALA A 303 13.91 3.71 -5.31
N LEU A 304 12.87 3.10 -5.87
CA LEU A 304 11.85 3.74 -6.70
C LEU A 304 10.46 3.32 -6.23
N HIS A 305 9.45 4.08 -6.62
CA HIS A 305 8.04 3.73 -6.49
C HIS A 305 7.29 4.12 -7.76
N CYS A 306 6.37 3.27 -8.21
CA CYS A 306 5.50 3.55 -9.34
C CYS A 306 4.06 3.15 -9.01
N ASP A 307 3.11 3.96 -9.45
CA ASP A 307 1.68 3.70 -9.33
C ASP A 307 1.03 3.57 -10.72
N LEU A 308 -0.08 2.84 -10.80
CA LEU A 308 -0.90 2.78 -12.01
C LEU A 308 -1.76 4.02 -12.10
N VAL A 309 -1.58 4.84 -13.15
CA VAL A 309 -2.48 5.95 -13.44
C VAL A 309 -3.83 5.39 -13.86
N VAL A 310 -4.88 5.74 -13.12
CA VAL A 310 -6.24 5.22 -13.35
C VAL A 310 -7.18 6.27 -13.92
N LYS A 311 -6.83 7.56 -13.86
CA LYS A 311 -7.62 8.67 -14.40
C LYS A 311 -6.79 9.95 -14.53
N THR A 312 -7.13 10.80 -15.48
CA THR A 312 -6.61 12.17 -15.58
C THR A 312 -7.77 13.16 -15.65
N ASP A 313 -7.61 14.32 -15.02
CA ASP A 313 -8.58 15.42 -15.01
C ASP A 313 -7.86 16.74 -15.33
N ALA A 314 -7.70 17.01 -16.63
CA ALA A 314 -7.05 18.22 -17.12
C ALA A 314 -7.79 19.50 -16.71
N LYS A 315 -9.11 19.45 -16.46
CA LYS A 315 -9.87 20.64 -16.04
C LYS A 315 -9.51 21.07 -14.62
N ARG A 316 -9.16 20.11 -13.76
CA ARG A 316 -8.77 20.35 -12.37
C ARG A 316 -7.26 20.31 -12.15
N ASN A 317 -6.48 20.10 -13.20
CA ASN A 317 -5.03 19.88 -13.13
C ASN A 317 -4.66 18.78 -12.11
N ARG A 318 -5.31 17.61 -12.26
CA ARG A 318 -5.10 16.45 -11.40
C ARG A 318 -4.95 15.19 -12.23
N LEU A 319 -4.16 14.26 -11.75
CA LEU A 319 -4.20 12.86 -12.16
C LEU A 319 -4.41 11.98 -10.93
N TYR A 320 -4.93 10.78 -11.15
CA TYR A 320 -5.24 9.83 -10.10
C TYR A 320 -4.49 8.54 -10.39
N ALA A 321 -3.79 8.02 -9.38
CA ALA A 321 -3.02 6.79 -9.50
C ALA A 321 -3.30 5.86 -8.32
N ILE A 322 -3.36 4.55 -8.57
CA ILE A 322 -3.51 3.53 -7.52
C ILE A 322 -2.19 2.78 -7.35
N GLY A 323 -1.74 2.74 -6.10
CA GLY A 323 -0.49 2.13 -5.69
C GLY A 323 -0.67 1.12 -4.56
N GLY A 324 0.10 0.04 -4.59
CA GLY A 324 0.29 -0.82 -3.42
C GLY A 324 1.31 -0.22 -2.46
N ASN A 325 1.24 -0.57 -1.17
CA ASN A 325 2.12 -0.09 -0.11
C ASN A 325 2.22 1.45 -0.01
N VAL A 326 1.25 2.20 -0.52
CA VAL A 326 1.19 3.66 -0.34
C VAL A 326 0.49 3.92 0.97
N ASN A 327 1.22 4.45 1.95
CA ASN A 327 0.77 4.56 3.34
C ASN A 327 0.28 3.22 3.92
N HIS A 328 1.07 2.15 3.70
CA HIS A 328 0.80 0.79 4.21
C HIS A 328 -0.49 0.14 3.67
N SER A 329 -1.03 0.60 2.54
CA SER A 329 -2.30 0.12 1.97
C SER A 329 -2.30 0.14 0.43
N VAL A 330 -3.40 -0.31 -0.19
CA VAL A 330 -3.69 -0.05 -1.61
C VAL A 330 -4.45 1.28 -1.69
N THR A 331 -3.77 2.34 -2.12
CA THR A 331 -4.26 3.72 -1.97
C THR A 331 -4.41 4.42 -3.31
N LEU A 332 -5.46 5.23 -3.42
CA LEU A 332 -5.65 6.18 -4.51
C LEU A 332 -4.96 7.50 -4.19
N SER A 333 -3.93 7.83 -4.95
CA SER A 333 -3.20 9.10 -4.89
C SER A 333 -3.84 10.13 -5.82
N VAL A 334 -4.19 11.31 -5.31
CA VAL A 334 -4.59 12.48 -6.13
C VAL A 334 -3.36 13.35 -6.32
N ILE A 335 -2.82 13.40 -7.54
CA ILE A 335 -1.55 14.06 -7.84
C ILE A 335 -1.83 15.34 -8.61
N ALA A 336 -1.29 16.46 -8.12
CA ALA A 336 -1.33 17.73 -8.82
C ALA A 336 -0.56 17.69 -10.15
N THR A 337 -1.09 18.35 -11.18
CA THR A 337 -0.42 18.50 -12.47
C THR A 337 -0.26 19.97 -12.88
N ASP A 338 0.61 20.22 -13.84
CA ASP A 338 0.60 21.47 -14.60
C ASP A 338 -0.60 21.52 -15.57
N THR A 339 -0.74 22.63 -16.29
CA THR A 339 -1.81 22.83 -17.30
C THR A 339 -1.69 21.92 -18.52
N LYS A 340 -0.59 21.18 -18.66
CA LYS A 340 -0.35 20.19 -19.71
C LYS A 340 -0.55 18.76 -19.19
N GLY A 341 -1.02 18.59 -17.95
CA GLY A 341 -1.28 17.30 -17.32
C GLY A 341 -0.04 16.59 -16.78
N ARG A 342 1.13 17.24 -16.75
CA ARG A 342 2.37 16.64 -16.21
C ARG A 342 2.38 16.80 -14.69
N PRO A 343 2.72 15.74 -13.93
CA PRO A 343 2.70 15.82 -12.47
C PRO A 343 3.71 16.85 -11.96
N LEU A 344 3.30 17.63 -10.97
CA LEU A 344 4.18 18.57 -10.29
C LEU A 344 5.19 17.81 -9.41
N THR A 345 6.44 18.24 -9.47
CA THR A 345 7.59 17.61 -8.81
C THR A 345 8.04 18.40 -7.59
N ASP A 346 9.02 17.87 -6.86
CA ASP A 346 9.69 18.57 -5.76
C ASP A 346 10.40 19.88 -6.18
N GLN A 347 10.68 20.05 -7.47
CA GLN A 347 11.18 21.30 -8.05
C GLN A 347 10.08 22.36 -8.19
N ASP A 348 8.82 21.92 -8.34
CA ASP A 348 7.67 22.80 -8.52
C ASP A 348 7.02 23.16 -7.17
N ILE A 349 6.94 22.17 -6.26
CA ILE A 349 6.29 22.31 -4.96
C ILE A 349 7.10 21.56 -3.89
N ILE A 350 7.45 22.26 -2.81
CA ILE A 350 8.15 21.67 -1.66
C ILE A 350 7.34 20.51 -1.09
N GLY A 351 7.98 19.34 -0.96
CA GLY A 351 7.36 18.13 -0.40
C GLY A 351 6.59 17.28 -1.41
N ALA A 352 6.49 17.71 -2.66
CA ALA A 352 6.00 16.84 -3.74
C ALA A 352 6.99 15.71 -4.03
N HIS A 353 6.51 14.68 -4.74
CA HIS A 353 7.32 13.55 -5.14
C HIS A 353 8.30 13.92 -6.26
N ARG A 354 9.42 13.17 -6.31
CA ARG A 354 10.46 13.26 -7.35
C ARG A 354 10.05 12.44 -8.58
N TRP A 355 8.90 12.77 -9.16
CA TRP A 355 8.43 12.13 -10.38
C TRP A 355 9.45 12.37 -11.50
N PHE A 356 9.83 11.32 -12.22
CA PHE A 356 10.85 11.44 -13.27
C PHE A 356 10.50 10.73 -14.57
N ALA A 357 9.70 9.65 -14.50
CA ALA A 357 9.38 8.84 -15.67
C ALA A 357 7.91 8.42 -15.70
N VAL A 358 7.40 8.26 -16.91
CA VAL A 358 6.14 7.57 -17.21
C VAL A 358 6.43 6.36 -18.09
N LEU A 359 5.91 5.19 -17.71
CA LEU A 359 5.98 3.98 -18.53
C LEU A 359 4.66 3.84 -19.29
N LYS A 360 4.71 4.01 -20.61
CA LYS A 360 3.55 3.95 -21.48
C LYS A 360 3.53 2.64 -22.28
N PRO A 361 2.39 1.95 -22.37
CA PRO A 361 2.20 0.81 -23.26
C PRO A 361 2.39 1.16 -24.75
N ARG A 362 3.18 0.34 -25.48
CA ARG A 362 3.36 0.43 -26.95
C ARG A 362 2.08 0.10 -27.73
N ALA A 363 1.35 -0.86 -27.20
CA ALA A 363 0.20 -1.47 -27.85
C ALA A 363 -0.95 -1.52 -26.86
N GLY A 364 -2.14 -1.28 -27.35
CA GLY A 364 -3.39 -1.31 -26.61
C GLY A 364 -4.50 -0.84 -27.53
N GLY A 365 -5.71 -1.38 -27.35
CA GLY A 365 -6.87 -0.90 -28.08
C GLY A 365 -7.27 0.50 -27.66
N LYS A 366 -8.50 0.91 -27.98
CA LYS A 366 -9.08 2.06 -27.29
C LYS A 366 -9.31 1.65 -25.83
N LEU A 367 -8.77 2.41 -24.88
CA LEU A 367 -9.09 2.21 -23.46
C LEU A 367 -10.61 2.31 -23.28
N ALA A 368 -11.23 1.25 -22.75
CA ALA A 368 -12.69 1.20 -22.65
C ALA A 368 -13.22 2.22 -21.63
N HIS A 369 -12.52 2.36 -20.51
CA HIS A 369 -12.83 3.28 -19.43
C HIS A 369 -11.61 3.56 -18.54
N ASP A 370 -11.70 4.67 -17.80
CA ASP A 370 -10.82 5.01 -16.68
C ASP A 370 -11.45 4.53 -15.35
N LEU A 371 -10.93 5.00 -14.21
CA LEU A 371 -11.44 4.67 -12.87
C LEU A 371 -12.98 4.75 -12.75
N ASP A 372 -13.61 5.77 -13.34
CA ASP A 372 -15.04 6.02 -13.16
C ASP A 372 -15.90 4.91 -13.79
N GLY A 373 -15.41 4.30 -14.88
CA GLY A 373 -16.13 3.24 -15.59
C GLY A 373 -15.87 1.83 -15.05
N THR A 374 -15.01 1.68 -14.05
CA THR A 374 -14.71 0.36 -13.48
C THR A 374 -15.95 -0.29 -12.86
N PRO A 375 -16.12 -1.63 -12.93
CA PRO A 375 -17.23 -2.33 -12.28
C PRO A 375 -17.35 -2.01 -10.78
N THR A 376 -16.21 -1.82 -10.11
CA THR A 376 -16.12 -1.41 -8.71
C THR A 376 -16.79 -0.06 -8.47
N VAL A 377 -16.37 0.99 -9.19
CA VAL A 377 -16.91 2.35 -9.01
C VAL A 377 -18.37 2.42 -9.44
N GLN A 378 -18.74 1.74 -10.53
CA GLN A 378 -20.15 1.64 -10.97
C GLN A 378 -21.04 0.95 -9.91
N MET A 379 -20.53 -0.09 -9.24
CA MET A 379 -21.24 -0.73 -8.14
C MET A 379 -21.42 0.23 -6.95
N LEU A 380 -20.38 0.96 -6.54
CA LEU A 380 -20.45 1.94 -5.47
C LEU A 380 -21.49 3.03 -5.75
N TYR A 381 -21.52 3.57 -6.98
CA TYR A 381 -22.52 4.57 -7.38
C TYR A 381 -23.95 4.00 -7.35
N ARG A 382 -24.13 2.76 -7.82
CA ARG A 382 -25.44 2.08 -7.81
C ARG A 382 -25.92 1.79 -6.38
N ASP A 383 -25.03 1.38 -5.49
CA ASP A 383 -25.34 1.08 -4.09
C ASP A 383 -25.74 2.35 -3.34
N TYR A 384 -25.01 3.44 -3.57
CA TYR A 384 -25.36 4.75 -3.04
C TYR A 384 -26.70 5.25 -3.57
N ALA A 385 -26.95 5.14 -4.89
CA ALA A 385 -28.21 5.56 -5.48
C ALA A 385 -29.41 4.82 -4.85
N ARG A 386 -29.27 3.50 -4.63
CA ARG A 386 -30.27 2.68 -3.91
C ARG A 386 -30.46 3.14 -2.47
N TYR A 387 -29.38 3.38 -1.76
CA TYR A 387 -29.41 3.91 -0.39
C TYR A 387 -30.14 5.26 -0.30
N ALA A 388 -29.84 6.20 -1.20
CA ALA A 388 -30.45 7.52 -1.23
C ALA A 388 -31.95 7.44 -1.51
N ALA A 389 -32.35 6.64 -2.50
CA ALA A 389 -33.76 6.40 -2.84
C ALA A 389 -34.55 5.80 -1.67
N GLY A 390 -33.96 4.86 -0.92
CA GLY A 390 -34.59 4.22 0.24
C GLY A 390 -34.75 5.15 1.46
N ARG A 391 -34.00 6.27 1.54
CA ARG A 391 -34.04 7.21 2.67
C ARG A 391 -34.73 8.55 2.38
N ARG A 392 -35.34 8.72 1.19
CA ARG A 392 -35.78 10.04 0.67
C ARG A 392 -34.68 11.11 0.77
N ALA A 393 -33.41 10.69 0.80
CA ALA A 393 -32.28 11.59 0.76
C ALA A 393 -32.02 11.95 -0.70
N PRO A 394 -31.72 13.21 -1.04
CA PRO A 394 -31.44 13.58 -2.43
C PRO A 394 -30.27 12.74 -2.96
N PRO A 395 -30.34 12.26 -4.22
CA PRO A 395 -29.22 11.55 -4.86
C PRO A 395 -27.97 12.44 -4.88
N PRO A 396 -26.76 11.86 -4.95
CA PRO A 396 -25.57 12.69 -5.03
C PRO A 396 -25.64 13.41 -6.37
N VAL A 397 -25.50 14.73 -6.33
CA VAL A 397 -25.35 15.49 -7.56
C VAL A 397 -24.07 14.96 -8.22
N PRO A 398 -24.06 14.62 -9.52
CA PRO A 398 -22.80 14.49 -10.25
C PRO A 398 -21.93 15.69 -9.91
N VAL A 399 -20.60 15.56 -9.94
CA VAL A 399 -19.71 16.71 -9.75
C VAL A 399 -19.95 17.71 -10.89
N ARG A 400 -21.01 18.52 -10.76
CA ARG A 400 -21.43 19.54 -11.71
C ARG A 400 -20.46 20.69 -11.54
N ALA A 401 -19.94 21.15 -12.66
CA ALA A 401 -19.19 22.39 -12.74
C ALA A 401 -19.98 23.48 -12.02
N ARG A 402 -19.33 24.13 -11.06
CA ARG A 402 -19.83 25.38 -10.49
C ARG A 402 -19.68 26.42 -11.59
N ASP A 403 -20.68 26.53 -12.46
CA ASP A 403 -20.88 27.67 -13.36
C ASP A 403 -22.29 27.61 -13.94
N VAL A 404 -23.26 28.01 -13.13
CA VAL A 404 -24.35 28.84 -13.63
C VAL A 404 -24.56 29.93 -12.59
N ARG A 405 -24.04 31.12 -12.92
CA ARG A 405 -24.45 32.40 -12.33
C ARG A 405 -25.96 32.37 -12.13
N ALA A 406 -26.42 32.50 -10.89
CA ALA A 406 -27.80 32.89 -10.65
C ALA A 406 -28.02 34.22 -11.38
N LYS A 407 -28.77 34.18 -12.48
CA LYS A 407 -29.36 35.38 -13.06
C LYS A 407 -30.26 35.96 -11.97
N THR A 408 -29.84 37.13 -11.49
CA THR A 408 -30.71 38.11 -10.86
C THR A 408 -31.89 38.38 -11.77
N ASP A 409 -33.09 37.97 -11.35
CA ASP A 409 -34.36 38.52 -11.81
C ASP A 409 -35.29 38.59 -10.60
N ALA A 410 -35.44 39.80 -10.06
CA ALA A 410 -36.72 40.37 -9.64
C ALA A 410 -36.47 41.80 -9.14
N ALA A 411 -36.63 42.74 -10.07
CA ALA A 411 -36.94 44.12 -9.75
C ALA A 411 -38.41 44.23 -9.31
N SER A 412 -38.61 44.90 -8.18
CA SER A 412 -39.70 45.85 -7.84
C SER A 412 -41.14 45.35 -7.66
N PRO A 413 -41.98 46.09 -6.90
CA PRO A 413 -41.77 47.42 -6.30
C PRO A 413 -41.23 47.41 -4.86
#